data_AF-A0A667FTT3-F1
#
_entry.id   AF-A0A667FTT3-F1
#
_cell.length_a   1.000
_cell.length_b   1.000
_cell.length_c   1.000
_cell.angle_alpha   90.00
_cell.angle_beta   90.00
_cell.angle_gamma   90.00
#
_symmetry.space_group_name_H-M   'P 1'
#
loop_
_entity.id
_entity.type
_entity.pdbx_description
1 polymer ?
#
loop_
_entity_poly.entity_id
_entity_poly.type
_entity_poly.pdbx_seq_one_letter_code
_entity_poly.pdbx_strand_id
1 'polypeptide(L)'
;MFDESLPPALPPVDYEDEESAVVQYNDPHADGDPAWASKNYMEKVVALYDYMKDKDDELSFMEDAIIYVIKKNDDGWYEGVCNQVVCSLGTVMVTNAMSD
;
A
#
# COMPACT_ATOMS: atom_id res chain seq x y z
N MET A 1 13.63 29.50 31.40
CA MET A 1 14.21 28.22 30.97
C MET A 1 13.07 27.35 30.50
N PHE A 2 12.94 27.19 29.19
CA PHE A 2 12.61 25.96 28.46
C PHE A 2 12.98 26.27 27.01
N ASP A 3 14.10 25.69 26.63
CA ASP A 3 14.63 25.60 25.28
C ASP A 3 13.87 24.47 24.54
N GLU A 4 14.15 24.30 23.24
CA GLU A 4 13.90 23.11 22.42
C GLU A 4 12.64 23.06 21.50
N SER A 5 12.78 23.72 20.33
CA SER A 5 12.38 23.30 18.96
C SER A 5 10.93 22.88 18.65
N LEU A 6 10.16 23.80 18.06
CA LEU A 6 9.02 23.48 17.19
C LEU A 6 9.53 22.77 15.92
N PRO A 7 8.87 21.71 15.42
CA PRO A 7 9.25 21.09 14.14
C PRO A 7 9.13 22.12 13.00
N PRO A 8 10.02 22.11 11.98
CA PRO A 8 9.99 23.11 10.93
C PRO A 8 8.66 23.01 10.16
N ALA A 9 8.03 24.16 9.97
CA ALA A 9 6.78 24.30 9.23
C ALA A 9 6.95 23.72 7.81
N LEU A 10 6.01 22.87 7.42
CA LEU A 10 5.87 22.33 6.06
C LEU A 10 5.99 23.48 5.04
N PRO A 11 6.69 23.29 3.91
CA PRO A 11 6.80 24.34 2.90
C PRO A 11 5.41 24.75 2.40
N PRO A 12 5.19 26.04 2.07
CA PRO A 12 3.91 26.51 1.59
C PRO A 12 3.55 25.77 0.30
N VAL A 13 2.38 25.15 0.31
CA VAL A 13 1.80 24.46 -0.84
C VAL A 13 1.47 25.53 -1.88
N ASP A 14 2.28 25.64 -2.93
CA ASP A 14 1.92 26.43 -4.12
C ASP A 14 0.93 25.60 -4.92
N TYR A 15 -0.35 25.88 -4.71
CA TYR A 15 -1.47 25.32 -5.44
C TYR A 15 -1.56 26.03 -6.79
N GLU A 16 -1.16 25.38 -7.89
CA GLU A 16 -1.85 25.37 -9.19
C GLU A 16 -1.04 24.58 -10.23
N ASP A 17 -1.31 23.28 -10.35
CA ASP A 17 -1.36 22.57 -11.64
C ASP A 17 -2.41 21.44 -11.55
N GLU A 18 -3.48 21.59 -12.34
CA GLU A 18 -4.63 20.68 -12.41
C GLU A 18 -4.33 19.46 -13.28
N GLU A 19 -3.60 18.47 -12.76
CA GLU A 19 -3.78 17.08 -13.19
C GLU A 19 -3.67 16.13 -12.00
N SER A 20 -4.87 15.80 -11.50
CA SER A 20 -5.23 14.60 -10.77
C SER A 20 -4.21 13.45 -10.72
N ALA A 21 -4.10 12.93 -9.49
CA ALA A 21 -4.08 11.51 -9.15
C ALA A 21 -2.72 10.82 -9.05
N VAL A 22 -2.65 10.06 -7.95
CA VAL A 22 -1.65 9.05 -7.57
C VAL A 22 -0.22 9.57 -7.41
N VAL A 23 0.22 9.62 -6.15
CA VAL A 23 1.63 9.35 -5.83
C VAL A 23 1.93 7.97 -6.40
N GLN A 24 2.33 7.90 -7.67
CA GLN A 24 2.92 6.70 -8.21
C GLN A 24 4.25 6.60 -7.49
N TYR A 25 4.26 5.88 -6.37
CA TYR A 25 5.47 5.44 -5.70
C TYR A 25 6.20 4.58 -6.72
N ASN A 26 6.95 5.24 -7.62
CA ASN A 26 7.97 4.63 -8.42
C ASN A 26 9.09 4.29 -7.43
N ASP A 27 8.85 3.24 -6.65
CA ASP A 27 9.88 2.63 -5.83
C ASP A 27 10.97 2.16 -6.80
N PRO A 28 12.21 2.64 -6.66
CA PRO A 28 13.30 2.21 -7.54
C PRO A 28 13.62 0.70 -7.42
N HIS A 29 12.99 -0.03 -6.49
CA HIS A 29 13.02 -1.49 -6.43
C HIS A 29 11.98 -2.18 -7.33
N ALA A 30 11.14 -1.44 -8.05
CA ALA A 30 10.11 -2.02 -8.92
C ALA A 30 10.64 -2.70 -10.19
N ASP A 31 11.95 -2.65 -10.45
CA ASP A 31 12.58 -3.36 -11.57
C ASP A 31 12.61 -4.90 -11.36
N GLY A 32 12.33 -5.37 -10.13
CA GLY A 32 12.16 -6.79 -9.79
C GLY A 32 10.70 -7.24 -9.63
N ASP A 33 9.73 -6.33 -9.76
CA ASP A 33 8.33 -6.70 -9.53
C ASP A 33 7.79 -7.50 -10.73
N PRO A 34 7.06 -8.59 -10.47
CA PRO A 34 6.53 -9.43 -11.53
C PRO A 34 5.54 -8.64 -12.39
N ALA A 35 5.42 -8.99 -13.68
CA ALA A 35 4.59 -8.26 -14.65
C ALA A 35 3.09 -8.16 -14.26
N TRP A 36 2.67 -8.93 -13.26
CA TRP A 36 1.32 -8.88 -12.69
C TRP A 36 1.12 -7.81 -11.62
N ALA A 37 2.21 -7.32 -11.02
CA ALA A 37 2.14 -6.27 -10.02
C ALA A 37 1.64 -4.99 -10.71
N SER A 38 0.59 -4.39 -10.14
CA SER A 38 0.13 -3.08 -10.59
C SER A 38 1.30 -2.12 -10.46
N LYS A 39 1.59 -1.31 -11.48
CA LYS A 39 2.58 -0.22 -11.36
C LYS A 39 2.03 0.98 -10.58
N ASN A 40 0.71 1.01 -10.42
CA ASN A 40 -0.01 2.02 -9.70
C ASN A 40 -0.56 1.40 -8.41
N TYR A 41 0.33 1.18 -7.44
CA TYR A 41 -0.01 0.77 -6.09
C TYR A 41 0.32 1.90 -5.13
N MET A 42 -0.51 2.06 -4.12
CA MET A 42 -0.35 3.06 -3.08
C MET A 42 0.64 2.58 -2.01
N GLU A 43 0.58 1.29 -1.66
CA GLU A 43 1.41 0.72 -0.60
C GLU A 43 1.71 -0.75 -0.86
N LYS A 44 2.91 -1.18 -0.46
CA LYS A 44 3.33 -2.58 -0.49
C LYS A 44 3.17 -3.16 0.90
N VAL A 45 2.35 -4.19 1.02
CA VAL A 45 2.12 -4.87 2.29
C VAL A 45 2.57 -6.32 2.20
N VAL A 46 2.94 -6.88 3.34
CA VAL A 46 3.32 -8.27 3.50
C VAL A 46 2.31 -8.96 4.42
N ALA A 47 1.90 -10.17 4.04
CA ALA A 47 1.02 -10.98 4.84
C ALA A 47 1.69 -11.44 6.14
N LEU A 48 1.01 -11.23 7.26
CA LEU A 48 1.51 -11.62 8.59
C LEU A 48 1.32 -13.12 8.88
N TYR A 49 0.40 -13.77 8.18
CA TYR A 49 0.03 -15.17 8.35
C TYR A 49 -0.55 -15.72 7.04
N ASP A 50 -0.58 -17.03 6.91
CA ASP A 50 -1.31 -17.66 5.82
C ASP A 50 -2.81 -17.44 5.98
N TYR A 51 -3.45 -17.03 4.89
CA TYR A 51 -4.87 -16.81 4.83
C TYR A 51 -5.42 -17.54 3.61
N MET A 52 -6.40 -18.41 3.83
CA MET A 52 -7.16 -19.02 2.75
C MET A 52 -8.49 -18.30 2.64
N LYS A 53 -8.82 -17.84 1.44
CA LYS A 53 -10.12 -17.27 1.13
C LYS A 53 -11.23 -18.23 1.56
N ASP A 54 -12.21 -17.73 2.29
CA ASP A 54 -13.42 -18.48 2.63
C ASP A 54 -14.51 -18.19 1.59
N LYS A 55 -14.52 -16.96 1.05
CA LYS A 55 -15.40 -16.51 -0.04
C LYS A 55 -14.64 -16.28 -1.33
N ASP A 56 -15.34 -16.31 -2.46
CA ASP A 56 -14.74 -16.04 -3.76
C ASP A 56 -14.24 -14.59 -3.93
N ASP A 57 -14.74 -13.67 -3.11
CA ASP A 57 -14.32 -12.26 -3.08
C ASP A 57 -13.09 -12.00 -2.17
N GLU A 58 -12.62 -13.01 -1.44
CA GLU A 58 -11.46 -12.94 -0.55
C GLU A 58 -10.20 -13.47 -1.25
N LEU A 59 -9.02 -12.97 -0.85
CA LEU A 59 -7.73 -13.39 -1.39
C LEU A 59 -7.13 -14.52 -0.57
N SER A 60 -6.64 -15.59 -1.19
CA SER A 60 -5.75 -16.52 -0.51
C SER A 60 -4.30 -16.08 -0.68
N PHE A 61 -3.56 -15.99 0.42
CA PHE A 61 -2.14 -15.65 0.43
C PHE A 61 -1.40 -16.42 1.53
N MET A 62 -0.09 -16.57 1.37
CA MET A 62 0.75 -17.20 2.39
C MET A 62 1.33 -16.12 3.31
N GLU A 63 1.79 -16.51 4.51
CA GLU A 63 2.69 -15.65 5.30
C GLU A 63 3.86 -15.21 4.42
N ASP A 64 4.32 -13.97 4.63
CA ASP A 64 5.34 -13.31 3.80
C ASP A 64 4.95 -13.06 2.33
N ALA A 65 3.70 -13.29 1.95
CA ALA A 65 3.22 -12.94 0.62
C ALA A 65 3.15 -11.42 0.44
N ILE A 66 3.69 -10.95 -0.67
CA ILE A 66 3.65 -9.55 -1.05
C ILE A 66 2.33 -9.24 -1.77
N ILE A 67 1.66 -8.20 -1.26
CA ILE A 67 0.39 -7.71 -1.78
C ILE A 67 0.55 -6.22 -2.09
N TYR A 68 0.15 -5.84 -3.29
CA TYR A 68 0.22 -4.44 -3.74
C TYR A 68 -1.14 -3.79 -3.56
N VAL A 69 -1.26 -2.91 -2.58
CA VAL A 69 -2.50 -2.18 -2.31
C VAL A 69 -2.70 -1.13 -3.39
N ILE A 70 -3.71 -1.31 -4.23
CA ILE A 70 -4.05 -0.40 -5.32
C ILE A 70 -5.09 0.65 -4.89
N LYS A 71 -5.86 0.37 -3.84
CA LYS A 71 -6.85 1.29 -3.27
C LYS A 71 -7.15 0.97 -1.81
N LYS A 72 -7.37 1.99 -0.99
CA LYS A 72 -7.80 1.85 0.42
C LYS A 72 -9.21 2.41 0.56
N ASN A 73 -10.14 1.63 1.10
CA ASN A 73 -11.51 2.10 1.39
C ASN A 73 -11.60 2.58 2.84
N ASP A 74 -12.43 3.59 3.10
CA ASP A 74 -12.64 4.16 4.44
C ASP A 74 -13.32 3.18 5.42
N ASP A 75 -13.93 2.11 4.91
CA ASP A 75 -14.52 1.02 5.70
C ASP A 75 -13.49 0.08 6.35
N GLY A 76 -12.18 0.34 6.15
CA GLY A 76 -11.09 -0.46 6.71
C GLY A 76 -10.68 -1.67 5.87
N TRP A 77 -11.16 -1.74 4.63
CA TRP A 77 -10.80 -2.77 3.64
C TRP A 77 -9.90 -2.17 2.56
N TYR A 78 -8.85 -2.90 2.18
CA TYR A 78 -7.91 -2.50 1.15
C TYR A 78 -8.12 -3.36 -0.09
N GLU A 79 -8.19 -2.74 -1.26
CA GLU A 79 -8.13 -3.42 -2.54
C GLU A 79 -6.65 -3.56 -2.93
N GLY A 80 -6.22 -4.80 -3.12
CA GLY A 80 -4.87 -5.12 -3.52
C GLY A 80 -4.83 -6.11 -4.67
N VAL A 81 -3.66 -6.27 -5.26
CA VAL A 81 -3.36 -7.32 -6.24
C VAL A 81 -2.25 -8.23 -5.71
N CYS A 82 -2.47 -9.53 -5.81
CA CYS A 82 -1.49 -10.56 -5.51
C CYS A 82 -1.58 -11.65 -6.59
N ASN A 83 -0.46 -12.02 -7.21
CA ASN A 83 -0.40 -13.08 -8.21
C ASN A 83 -1.46 -12.96 -9.33
N GLN A 84 -1.65 -11.76 -9.89
CA GLN A 84 -2.68 -11.43 -10.92
C GLN A 84 -4.13 -11.40 -10.43
N VAL A 85 -4.39 -11.62 -9.15
CA VAL A 85 -5.75 -11.60 -8.59
C VAL A 85 -5.97 -10.28 -7.84
N VAL A 86 -6.95 -9.51 -8.28
CA VAL A 86 -7.42 -8.30 -7.59
C VAL A 86 -8.44 -8.72 -6.54
N CYS A 87 -8.21 -8.34 -5.29
CA CYS A 87 -9.05 -8.72 -4.17
C CYS A 87 -9.12 -7.63 -3.11
N SER A 88 -10.16 -7.72 -2.27
CA SER A 88 -10.25 -6.95 -1.03
C SER A 88 -9.62 -7.74 0.12
N LEU A 89 -8.76 -7.09 0.90
CA LEU A 89 -8.14 -7.65 2.10
C LEU A 89 -8.34 -6.71 3.30
N GLY A 90 -8.38 -7.28 4.49
CA GLY A 90 -8.44 -6.51 5.73
C GLY A 90 -7.05 -6.04 6.16
N THR A 91 -6.95 -4.80 6.65
CA THR A 91 -5.70 -4.23 7.19
C THR A 91 -5.08 -5.06 8.30
N VAL A 92 -5.89 -5.76 9.09
CA VAL A 92 -5.43 -6.56 10.24
C VAL A 92 -4.63 -7.81 9.83
N MET A 93 -4.68 -8.22 8.57
CA MET A 93 -4.03 -9.44 8.08
C MET A 93 -2.64 -9.20 7.48
N VAL A 94 -2.28 -7.93 7.32
CA VAL A 94 -1.09 -7.49 6.59
C VAL A 94 -0.35 -6.40 7.35
N THR A 95 0.95 -6.26 7.10
CA THR A 95 1.77 -5.16 7.63
C THR A 95 2.47 -4.42 6.50
N ASN A 96 2.86 -3.16 6.74
CA ASN A 96 3.63 -2.40 5.76
C ASN A 96 5.02 -3.02 5.59
N ALA A 97 5.39 -3.29 4.34
CA ALA A 97 6.69 -3.90 4.01
C ALA A 97 7.88 -2.95 4.23
N MET A 98 7.65 -1.64 4.45
CA MET A 98 8.71 -0.63 4.62
C MET A 98 9.21 -0.44 6.06
N SER A 99 8.74 -1.23 7.02
CA SER A 99 9.02 -1.03 8.47
C SER A 99 10.12 -1.93 9.06
N ASP A 100 11.00 -2.53 8.25
CA ASP A 100 12.20 -3.24 8.75
C ASP A 100 13.44 -2.34 8.81
#